data_AF-A0A5S4YY17-F1
#
_entry.id   AF-A0A5S4YY17-F1
#
_cell.length_a   1.000
_cell.length_b   1.000
_cell.length_c   1.000
_cell.angle_alpha   90.00
_cell.angle_beta   90.00
_cell.angle_gamma   90.00
#
_symmetry.space_group_name_H-M   'P 1'
#
loop_
_entity.id
_entity.type
_entity.pdbx_description
1 polymer ?
#
loop_
_entity_poly.entity_id
_entity_poly.type
_entity_poly.pdbx_seq_one_letter_code
_entity_poly.pdbx_strand_id
1 'polypeptide(L)'
;MPLFTIETTYRLPVYRQRTYDAETLDQACDLAIADESWDDNKSDVEKPGDTFVTGVWEGRDAANIGRPLPFPSRFDEQVQRKADHFDLLLGLLKILARAPEGGSADVELWRRRADAAIAKAEAVLAGENDPIEGAVS
;
A
#
# COMPACT_ATOMS: atom_id res chain seq x y z
N MET A 1 23.47 5.03 -9.07
CA MET A 1 22.30 4.44 -8.39
C MET A 1 21.16 4.36 -9.42
N PRO A 2 20.21 3.43 -9.28
CA PRO A 2 19.10 3.29 -10.24
C PRO A 2 18.15 4.49 -10.18
N LEU A 3 17.47 4.75 -11.30
CA LEU A 3 16.49 5.82 -11.42
C LEU A 3 15.09 5.24 -11.51
N PHE A 4 14.17 5.78 -10.71
CA PHE A 4 12.77 5.38 -10.70
C PHE A 4 11.88 6.57 -11.03
N THR A 5 10.97 6.41 -11.99
CA THR A 5 9.88 7.39 -12.20
C THR A 5 8.70 6.98 -11.33
N ILE A 6 8.31 7.86 -10.41
CA ILE A 6 7.19 7.64 -9.48
C ILE A 6 6.09 8.66 -9.76
N GLU A 7 4.85 8.18 -9.85
CA GLU A 7 3.65 9.00 -9.92
C GLU A 7 2.95 9.05 -8.56
N THR A 8 2.66 10.26 -8.07
CA THR A 8 1.96 10.50 -6.81
C THR A 8 0.76 11.42 -7.01
N THR A 9 -0.28 11.24 -6.19
CA THR A 9 -1.47 12.11 -6.17
C THR A 9 -2.01 12.29 -4.75
N TYR A 10 -2.85 13.30 -4.54
CA TYR A 10 -3.69 13.49 -3.35
C TYR A 10 -5.10 13.88 -3.84
N ARG A 11 -6.15 13.68 -3.03
CA ARG A 11 -7.56 13.86 -3.47
C ARG A 11 -7.80 15.15 -4.29
N LEU A 12 -8.50 14.97 -5.43
CA LEU A 12 -8.68 15.83 -6.61
C LEU A 12 -7.67 15.51 -7.74
N PRO A 13 -8.02 15.63 -9.03
CA PRO A 13 -7.23 15.05 -10.13
C PRO A 13 -5.97 15.88 -10.43
N VAL A 14 -5.02 15.88 -9.50
CA VAL A 14 -3.68 16.45 -9.62
C VAL A 14 -2.70 15.31 -9.39
N TYR A 15 -2.03 14.89 -10.45
CA TYR A 15 -0.97 13.88 -10.41
C TYR A 15 0.37 14.53 -10.69
N ARG A 16 1.42 14.00 -10.07
CA ARG A 16 2.79 14.45 -10.23
C ARG A 16 3.66 13.25 -10.59
N GLN A 17 4.47 13.39 -11.62
CA GLN A 17 5.46 12.41 -12.03
C GLN A 17 6.85 13.00 -11.81
N ARG A 18 7.71 12.30 -11.07
CA ARG A 18 9.10 12.72 -10.84
C ARG A 18 10.04 11.52 -10.87
N THR A 19 11.28 11.76 -11.28
CA THR A 19 12.35 10.76 -11.23
C THR A 19 13.15 10.95 -9.95
N TYR A 20 13.30 9.88 -9.18
CA TYR A 20 14.09 9.84 -7.95
C TYR A 20 15.30 8.92 -8.12
N ASP A 21 16.43 9.34 -7.55
CA ASP A 21 17.63 8.53 -7.42
C ASP A 21 17.64 7.85 -6.05
N ALA A 22 17.57 6.52 -6.02
CA ALA A 22 17.45 5.73 -4.79
C ALA A 22 18.10 4.37 -4.97
N GLU A 23 18.51 3.71 -3.88
CA GLU A 23 19.10 2.37 -3.96
C GLU A 23 18.04 1.28 -4.18
N THR A 24 16.82 1.52 -3.69
CA THR A 24 15.68 0.61 -3.80
C THR A 24 14.42 1.33 -4.27
N LEU A 25 13.46 0.56 -4.79
CA LEU A 25 12.15 1.08 -5.14
C LEU A 25 11.41 1.65 -3.91
N ASP A 26 11.47 0.95 -2.79
CA ASP A 26 10.87 1.40 -1.53
C ASP A 26 11.38 2.78 -1.11
N GLN A 27 12.70 2.99 -1.19
CA GLN A 27 13.29 4.30 -0.92
C GLN A 27 12.81 5.38 -1.91
N ALA A 28 12.68 5.04 -3.20
CA ALA A 28 12.15 5.98 -4.20
C ALA A 28 10.70 6.38 -3.92
N CYS A 29 9.86 5.44 -3.49
CA CYS A 29 8.47 5.71 -3.08
C CYS A 29 8.40 6.55 -1.79
N ASP A 30 9.21 6.22 -0.78
CA ASP A 30 9.30 7.01 0.46
C ASP A 30 9.73 8.46 0.16
N LEU A 31 10.70 8.67 -0.75
CA LEU A 31 11.11 10.00 -1.24
C LEU A 31 9.96 10.74 -1.95
N ALA A 32 9.19 10.03 -2.78
CA ALA A 32 8.10 10.62 -3.54
C ALA A 32 6.93 11.08 -2.66
N ILE A 33 6.64 10.37 -1.57
CA ILE A 33 5.61 10.75 -0.59
C ILE A 33 6.09 11.95 0.25
N ALA A 34 7.36 11.96 0.66
CA ALA A 34 7.94 13.06 1.45
C ALA A 34 8.16 14.35 0.67
N ASP A 35 8.08 14.32 -0.67
CA ASP A 35 8.24 15.49 -1.51
C ASP A 35 6.98 16.38 -1.45
N GLU A 36 7.02 17.38 -0.56
CA GLU A 36 5.95 18.36 -0.35
C GLU A 36 5.94 19.52 -1.37
N SER A 37 6.84 19.53 -2.36
CA SER A 37 6.92 20.62 -3.35
C SER A 37 5.80 20.53 -4.39
N TRP A 38 4.61 20.91 -3.97
CA TRP A 38 3.40 21.12 -4.77
C TRP A 38 3.31 22.62 -5.12
N ASP A 39 4.28 23.11 -5.91
CA ASP A 39 4.67 24.52 -5.98
C ASP A 39 3.66 25.52 -6.60
N ASP A 40 2.34 25.36 -6.38
CA ASP A 40 1.35 26.39 -6.75
C ASP A 40 -0.03 26.30 -6.08
N ASN A 41 -0.30 25.37 -5.15
CA ASN A 41 -1.69 25.16 -4.72
C ASN A 41 -2.04 25.80 -3.35
N LYS A 42 -2.59 27.02 -3.37
CA LYS A 42 -3.41 27.54 -2.27
C LYS A 42 -4.82 26.97 -2.39
N SER A 43 -5.07 25.81 -1.79
CA SER A 43 -6.39 25.16 -1.75
C SER A 43 -7.05 25.37 -0.39
N ASP A 44 -8.06 26.25 -0.34
CA ASP A 44 -9.05 26.34 0.75
C ASP A 44 -10.15 25.28 0.53
N VAL A 45 -9.74 24.02 0.41
CA VAL A 45 -10.62 22.88 0.15
C VAL A 45 -10.17 21.77 1.07
N GLU A 46 -11.14 21.25 1.84
CA GLU A 46 -11.15 19.98 2.59
C GLU A 46 -9.77 19.29 2.63
N LYS A 47 -9.11 19.31 3.80
CA LYS A 47 -7.74 18.80 4.03
C LYS A 47 -7.34 17.78 2.96
N PRO A 48 -6.39 18.10 2.05
CA PRO A 48 -5.97 17.17 1.02
C PRO A 48 -5.61 15.86 1.73
N GLY A 49 -6.21 14.74 1.27
CA GLY A 49 -5.92 13.43 1.83
C GLY A 49 -4.44 13.08 1.72
N ASP A 50 -4.01 12.00 2.37
CA ASP A 50 -2.61 11.55 2.32
C ASP A 50 -2.14 11.36 0.86
N THR A 51 -0.86 11.68 0.59
CA THR A 51 -0.26 11.44 -0.73
C THR A 51 0.05 9.95 -0.88
N PHE A 52 -0.32 9.37 -2.03
CA PHE A 52 -0.12 7.95 -2.32
C PHE A 52 0.44 7.73 -3.74
N VAL A 53 0.99 6.55 -3.97
CA VAL A 53 1.60 6.14 -5.24
C VAL A 53 0.53 5.53 -6.14
N THR A 54 0.50 5.93 -7.40
CA THR A 54 -0.42 5.38 -8.42
C THR A 54 0.30 4.62 -9.53
N GLY A 55 1.61 4.80 -9.64
CA GLY A 55 2.40 4.12 -10.66
C GLY A 55 3.90 4.22 -10.43
N VAL A 56 4.60 3.17 -10.86
CA VAL A 56 6.05 3.01 -10.75
C VAL A 56 6.59 2.44 -12.05
N TRP A 57 7.66 3.05 -12.57
CA TRP A 57 8.38 2.58 -13.75
C TRP A 57 9.90 2.63 -13.54
N GLU A 58 10.61 1.66 -14.11
CA GLU A 58 12.08 1.68 -14.15
C GLU A 58 12.56 2.64 -15.25
N GLY A 59 13.56 3.46 -14.91
CA GLY A 59 14.17 4.40 -15.83
C GLY A 59 13.61 5.81 -15.74
N ARG A 60 14.33 6.74 -16.37
CA ARG A 60 13.99 8.16 -16.44
C ARG A 60 12.83 8.41 -17.40
N ASP A 61 11.89 9.26 -17.00
CA ASP A 61 10.75 9.71 -17.80
C ASP A 61 9.94 8.53 -18.39
N ALA A 62 9.83 7.45 -17.62
CA ALA A 62 9.26 6.18 -18.08
C ALA A 62 7.75 6.06 -17.83
N ALA A 63 7.13 7.07 -17.23
CA ALA A 63 5.70 7.06 -16.94
C ALA A 63 4.88 6.80 -18.20
N ASN A 64 3.96 5.83 -18.14
CA ASN A 64 3.07 5.41 -19.23
C ASN A 64 3.75 4.87 -20.51
N ILE A 65 5.08 4.80 -20.57
CA ILE A 65 5.85 4.31 -21.74
C ILE A 65 6.64 3.04 -21.37
N GLY A 66 7.12 2.98 -20.13
CA GLY A 66 7.82 1.82 -19.58
C GLY A 66 6.88 0.73 -19.07
N ARG A 67 7.45 -0.44 -18.74
CA ARG A 67 6.72 -1.51 -18.05
C ARG A 67 6.43 -1.08 -16.60
N PRO A 68 5.16 -1.08 -16.14
CA PRO A 68 4.85 -0.79 -14.76
C PRO A 68 5.41 -1.87 -13.83
N LEU A 69 5.93 -1.45 -12.69
CA LEU A 69 6.43 -2.33 -11.64
C LEU A 69 5.39 -2.48 -10.52
N PRO A 70 5.25 -3.68 -9.93
CA PRO A 70 4.49 -3.82 -8.69
C PRO A 70 5.21 -3.07 -7.56
N PHE A 71 4.44 -2.47 -6.65
CA PHE A 71 4.96 -1.84 -5.44
C PHE A 71 4.13 -2.27 -4.21
N PRO A 72 4.71 -2.21 -2.99
CA PRO A 72 4.01 -2.64 -1.78
C PRO A 72 2.74 -1.83 -1.47
N SER A 73 1.71 -2.50 -0.95
CA SER A 73 0.42 -1.86 -0.60
C SER A 73 0.51 -0.80 0.50
N ARG A 74 1.65 -0.68 1.20
CA ARG A 74 1.90 0.41 2.15
C ARG A 74 1.87 1.79 1.49
N PHE A 75 2.09 1.85 0.17
CA PHE A 75 2.10 3.07 -0.62
C PHE A 75 0.75 3.42 -1.27
N ASP A 76 -0.26 2.54 -1.15
CA ASP A 76 -1.59 2.79 -1.69
C ASP A 76 -2.37 3.81 -0.84
N GLU A 77 -3.41 4.42 -1.42
CA GLU A 77 -4.33 5.29 -0.67
C GLU A 77 -4.91 4.53 0.53
N GLN A 78 -5.00 5.18 1.69
CA GLN A 78 -5.52 4.56 2.91
C GLN A 78 -6.91 3.92 2.73
N VAL A 79 -7.78 4.52 1.90
CA VAL A 79 -9.11 3.95 1.59
C VAL A 79 -8.98 2.67 0.77
N GLN A 80 -8.08 2.64 -0.21
CA GLN A 80 -7.83 1.45 -1.02
C GLN A 80 -7.22 0.32 -0.15
N ARG A 81 -6.25 0.65 0.72
CA ARG A 81 -5.69 -0.31 1.69
C ARG A 81 -6.77 -0.97 2.55
N LYS A 82 -7.76 -0.19 3.01
CA LYS A 82 -8.92 -0.69 3.77
C LYS A 82 -9.83 -1.58 2.92
N ALA A 83 -10.09 -1.18 1.67
CA ALA A 83 -10.92 -1.94 0.74
C ALA A 83 -10.29 -3.30 0.38
N ASP A 84 -9.00 -3.32 0.05
CA ASP A 84 -8.28 -4.56 -0.28
C ASP A 84 -8.20 -5.48 0.94
N HIS A 85 -8.02 -4.91 2.14
CA HIS A 85 -8.00 -5.69 3.38
C HIS A 85 -9.39 -6.28 3.73
N PHE A 86 -10.48 -5.64 3.32
CA PHE A 86 -11.83 -6.16 3.52
C PHE A 86 -12.04 -7.51 2.80
N ASP A 87 -11.51 -7.67 1.60
CA ASP A 87 -11.59 -8.94 0.86
C ASP A 87 -10.87 -10.08 1.59
N LEU A 88 -9.71 -9.80 2.19
CA LEU A 88 -8.97 -10.76 3.02
C LEU A 88 -9.80 -11.18 4.24
N LEU A 89 -10.33 -10.22 4.99
CA LEU A 89 -11.15 -10.48 6.18
C LEU A 89 -12.40 -11.30 5.83
N LEU A 90 -13.08 -10.96 4.72
CA LEU A 90 -14.23 -11.71 4.23
C LEU A 90 -13.84 -13.15 3.83
N GLY A 91 -12.66 -13.34 3.24
CA GLY A 91 -12.11 -14.66 2.95
C GLY A 91 -11.92 -15.52 4.20
N LEU A 92 -11.33 -14.94 5.25
CA LEU A 92 -11.16 -15.62 6.55
C LEU A 92 -12.50 -15.98 7.18
N LEU A 93 -13.47 -15.06 7.18
CA LEU A 93 -14.82 -15.30 7.70
C LEU A 93 -15.54 -16.43 6.96
N LYS A 94 -15.44 -16.49 5.63
CA LYS A 94 -16.03 -17.56 4.81
C LYS A 94 -15.45 -18.93 5.15
N ILE A 95 -14.16 -18.99 5.48
CA ILE A 95 -13.51 -20.24 5.86
C ILE A 95 -14.01 -20.70 7.23
N LEU A 96 -14.03 -19.80 8.22
CA LEU A 96 -14.54 -20.10 9.56
C LEU A 96 -15.99 -20.60 9.51
N ALA A 97 -16.86 -19.91 8.76
CA ALA A 97 -18.27 -20.27 8.64
C ALA A 97 -18.51 -21.60 7.90
N ARG A 98 -17.53 -22.12 7.17
CA ARG A 98 -17.62 -23.36 6.37
C ARG A 98 -16.76 -24.49 6.95
N ALA A 99 -16.13 -24.29 8.10
CA ALA A 99 -15.35 -25.34 8.75
C ALA A 99 -16.28 -26.52 9.11
N PRO A 100 -15.99 -27.76 8.66
CA PRO A 100 -16.83 -28.90 8.96
C PRO A 100 -16.84 -29.19 10.46
N GLU A 101 -18.03 -29.47 11.01
CA GLU A 101 -18.14 -29.88 12.41
C GLU A 101 -17.35 -31.18 12.63
N GLY A 102 -16.34 -31.11 13.52
CA GLY A 102 -15.45 -32.23 13.82
C GLY A 102 -14.28 -32.43 12.85
N GLY A 103 -14.10 -31.56 11.84
CA GLY A 103 -12.92 -31.57 10.98
C GLY A 103 -11.74 -30.85 11.62
N SER A 104 -10.55 -31.46 11.56
CA SER A 104 -9.28 -30.84 11.93
C SER A 104 -8.90 -29.75 10.92
N ALA A 105 -9.64 -28.65 10.88
CA ALA A 105 -9.05 -27.40 10.42
C ALA A 105 -7.76 -27.23 11.24
N ASP A 106 -6.61 -27.03 10.58
CA ASP A 106 -5.34 -26.77 11.27
C ASP A 106 -5.50 -25.46 12.05
N VAL A 107 -5.95 -25.57 13.30
CA VAL A 107 -6.34 -24.45 14.16
C VAL A 107 -5.18 -23.48 14.31
N GLU A 108 -3.96 -24.01 14.33
CA GLU A 108 -2.74 -23.23 14.46
C GLU A 108 -2.41 -22.45 13.17
N LEU A 109 -2.59 -23.07 12.00
CA LEU A 109 -2.52 -22.36 10.73
C LEU A 109 -3.58 -21.24 10.63
N TRP A 110 -4.82 -21.50 11.06
CA TRP A 110 -5.88 -20.50 11.01
C TRP A 110 -5.67 -19.37 12.00
N ARG A 111 -5.20 -19.67 13.20
CA ARG A 111 -4.83 -18.66 14.19
C ARG A 111 -3.74 -17.74 13.65
N ARG A 112 -2.64 -18.29 13.12
CA ARG A 112 -1.57 -17.49 12.52
C ARG A 112 -2.04 -16.60 11.38
N ARG A 113 -2.95 -17.09 10.53
CA ARG A 113 -3.55 -16.27 9.45
C ARG A 113 -4.43 -15.15 9.98
N ALA A 114 -5.21 -15.42 11.03
CA ALA A 114 -6.03 -14.40 11.68
C ALA A 114 -5.16 -13.34 12.36
N ASP A 115 -4.11 -13.76 13.10
CA ASP A 115 -3.18 -12.84 13.78
C ASP A 115 -2.46 -11.93 12.78
N ALA A 116 -1.99 -12.47 11.66
CA ALA A 116 -1.37 -11.67 10.60
C ALA A 116 -2.35 -10.67 9.96
N ALA A 117 -3.61 -11.08 9.73
CA ALA A 117 -4.63 -10.19 9.21
C ALA A 117 -4.99 -9.08 10.21
N ILE A 118 -5.10 -9.39 11.49
CA ILE A 118 -5.34 -8.41 12.57
C ILE A 118 -4.21 -7.40 12.62
N ALA A 119 -2.94 -7.86 12.64
CA ALA A 119 -1.79 -6.96 12.67
C ALA A 119 -1.77 -6.01 11.45
N LYS A 120 -2.11 -6.52 10.26
CA LYS A 120 -2.23 -5.67 9.07
C LYS A 120 -3.40 -4.68 9.18
N ALA A 121 -4.55 -5.11 9.69
CA ALA A 121 -5.69 -4.21 9.91
C ALA A 121 -5.35 -3.06 10.85
N GLU A 122 -4.69 -3.36 11.97
CA GLU A 122 -4.27 -2.38 12.97
C GLU A 122 -3.26 -1.38 12.38
N ALA A 123 -2.28 -1.86 11.61
CA ALA A 123 -1.33 -1.00 10.91
C ALA A 123 -2.03 -0.09 9.88
N VAL A 124 -2.95 -0.62 9.08
CA VAL A 124 -3.74 0.18 8.11
C VAL A 124 -4.58 1.24 8.80
N LEU A 125 -5.17 0.93 9.97
CA LEU A 125 -5.93 1.88 10.77
C LEU A 125 -5.06 2.98 11.38
N ALA A 126 -3.84 2.64 11.79
CA ALA A 126 -2.85 3.58 12.30
C ALA A 126 -2.16 4.42 11.20
N GLY A 127 -2.34 4.05 9.92
CA GLY A 127 -1.60 4.67 8.80
C GLY A 127 -0.15 4.21 8.72
N GLU A 128 0.19 3.09 9.35
CA GLU A 128 1.55 2.55 9.42
C GLU A 128 1.86 1.61 8.24
N ASN A 129 3.11 1.16 8.17
CA ASN A 129 3.56 0.17 7.18
C ASN A 129 2.90 -1.20 7.43
N ASP A 130 2.69 -1.96 6.35
CA ASP A 130 2.23 -3.34 6.47
C ASP A 130 3.26 -4.17 7.29
N PRO A 131 2.80 -5.03 8.22
CA PRO A 131 3.69 -5.91 8.97
C PRO A 131 4.46 -6.85 8.04
N ILE A 132 5.71 -7.15 8.38
CA ILE A 132 6.52 -8.13 7.64
C ILE A 132 5.91 -9.52 7.86
N GLU A 133 5.49 -10.19 6.78
CA GLU A 133 4.98 -11.56 6.84
C GLU A 133 6.01 -12.49 7.50
N GLY A 134 5.61 -13.17 8.58
CA GLY A 134 6.49 -14.08 9.33
C GLY A 134 7.24 -13.45 10.51
N ALA A 135 7.06 -12.16 10.79
CA ALA A 135 7.56 -11.53 12.02
C ALA A 135 6.65 -11.86 13.22
N VAL A 136 6.53 -13.13 13.59
CA VAL A 136 5.97 -13.55 14.87
C VAL A 136 6.95 -14.54 15.50
N SER A 137 7.47 -14.18 16.68
CA SER A 137 8.34 -15.02 17.51
C SER A 137 7.58 -16.20 18.11
#